data_AF-F0T5Y9-F1
#
_entry.id   AF-F0T5Y9-F1
#
_cell.length_a   1.000
_cell.length_b   1.000
_cell.length_c   1.000
_cell.angle_alpha   90.00
_cell.angle_beta   90.00
_cell.angle_gamma   90.00
#
_symmetry.space_group_name_H-M   'P 1'
#
loop_
_entity.id
_entity.type
_entity.pdbx_description
1 polymer ?
#
loop_
_entity_poly.entity_id
_entity_poly.type
_entity_poly.pdbx_seq_one_letter_code
_entity_poly.pdbx_strand_id
1 'polypeptide(L)' 'MCEVIVVFVNKSVSLDLDDLRKVMKSIKRGESKNLSEYVRKAIKIKLEDDKIDSATN' A
#
# COMPACT_ATOMS: atom_id res chain seq x y z
N MET A 1 23.43 19.92 -8.53
CA MET A 1 23.43 18.58 -7.92
C MET A 1 22.13 18.47 -7.14
N CYS A 2 21.22 17.57 -7.50
CA CYS A 2 19.99 17.37 -6.73
C CYS A 2 20.24 16.28 -5.69
N GLU A 3 20.22 16.64 -4.41
CA GLU A 3 20.22 15.66 -3.32
C GLU A 3 18.83 15.02 -3.25
N VAL A 4 18.75 13.73 -3.53
CA VAL A 4 17.55 12.93 -3.25
C VAL A 4 17.57 12.61 -1.75
N ILE A 5 16.83 13.37 -0.95
CA ILE A 5 16.63 13.08 0.47
C ILE A 5 15.66 11.90 0.59
N VAL A 6 16.19 10.68 0.77
CA VAL A 6 15.38 9.50 1.03
C VAL A 6 14.96 9.50 2.50
N VAL A 7 13.75 9.97 2.79
CA VAL A 7 13.17 9.90 4.14
C VAL A 7 12.63 8.49 4.38
N PHE A 8 13.33 7.69 5.19
CA PHE A 8 12.82 6.43 5.71
C PHE A 8 11.90 6.71 6.91
N VAL A 9 10.59 6.64 6.69
CA VAL A 9 9.61 6.73 7.78
C VAL A 9 9.37 5.31 8.32
N ASN A 10 9.91 5.01 9.51
CA ASN A 10 9.67 3.73 10.16
C ASN A 10 8.30 3.76 10.86
N LYS A 11 7.24 3.39 10.13
CA LYS A 11 5.89 3.18 10.68
C LYS A 11 5.61 1.68 10.70
N SER A 12 5.41 1.13 11.88
CA SER A 12 4.91 -0.23 12.04
C SER A 12 3.39 -0.23 11.97
N VAL A 13 2.84 -1.28 11.38
CA VAL A 13 1.39 -1.50 11.29
C VAL A 13 1.14 -2.94 11.71
N SER A 14 0.17 -3.14 12.61
CA SER A 14 -0.27 -4.47 13.00
C SER A 14 -1.28 -4.97 11.97
N LEU A 15 -1.11 -6.22 11.54
CA LEU A 15 -1.98 -6.90 10.59
C LEU A 15 -2.30 -8.29 11.13
N ASP A 16 -3.51 -8.76 10.86
CA ASP A 16 -3.86 -10.15 11.09
C ASP A 16 -2.98 -11.08 10.26
N LEU A 17 -2.66 -12.25 10.83
CA LEU A 17 -1.76 -13.21 10.20
C LEU A 17 -2.27 -13.71 8.84
N ASP A 18 -3.59 -13.86 8.71
CA ASP A 18 -4.18 -14.29 7.44
C ASP A 18 -4.13 -13.20 6.37
N ASP A 19 -4.26 -11.93 6.77
CA ASP A 19 -4.09 -10.82 5.84
C ASP A 19 -2.62 -10.66 5.44
N LEU A 20 -1.70 -10.84 6.38
CA LEU A 20 -0.26 -10.88 6.07
C LEU A 20 0.06 -12.00 5.05
N ARG A 21 -0.57 -13.17 5.18
CA ARG A 21 -0.42 -14.27 4.20
C ARG A 21 -0.92 -13.89 2.82
N LYS A 22 -2.06 -13.20 2.71
CA LYS A 22 -2.59 -12.72 1.41
C LYS A 22 -1.60 -11.76 0.76
N VAL A 23 -1.10 -10.80 1.53
CA VAL A 23 -0.11 -9.81 1.05
C VAL A 23 1.15 -10.52 0.54
N MET A 24 1.70 -11.45 1.33
CA MET A 24 2.86 -12.23 0.92
C MET A 24 2.62 -13.05 -0.34
N LYS A 25 1.41 -13.60 -0.52
CA LYS A 25 1.05 -14.37 -1.72
C LYS A 25 0.99 -13.49 -2.97
N SER A 26 0.52 -12.24 -2.87
CA SER A 26 0.56 -11.28 -3.98
C SER A 26 1.98 -10.83 -4.32
N ILE A 27 2.84 -10.64 -3.32
CA ILE A 27 4.26 -10.33 -3.55
C ILE A 27 4.95 -11.49 -4.26
N LYS A 28 4.72 -12.74 -3.82
CA LYS A 28 5.28 -13.94 -4.48
C LYS A 28 4.79 -14.13 -5.92
N ARG A 29 3.58 -13.67 -6.23
CA ARG A 29 3.03 -13.69 -7.59
C ARG A 29 3.57 -12.58 -8.50
N GLY A 30 4.37 -11.66 -7.97
CA GLY A 30 4.93 -10.55 -8.73
C GLY A 30 3.97 -9.37 -8.96
N GLU A 31 2.80 -9.37 -8.31
CA GLU A 31 1.81 -8.29 -8.40
C GLU A 31 2.30 -7.00 -7.69
N SER A 32 3.27 -7.14 -6.77
CA SER A 32 3.93 -6.06 -6.05
C SER A 32 5.36 -6.45 -5.69
N LYS A 33 6.33 -5.52 -5.80
CA LYS A 33 7.75 -5.82 -5.53
C LYS A 33 8.08 -5.96 -4.05
N ASN A 34 7.32 -5.30 -3.18
CA ASN A 34 7.48 -5.34 -1.72
C ASN A 34 6.20 -4.92 -1.00
N LEU A 35 6.20 -5.07 0.33
CA LEU A 35 5.07 -4.72 1.20
C LEU A 35 4.68 -3.24 1.09
N SER A 36 5.65 -2.33 1.03
CA SER A 36 5.40 -0.90 0.94
C SER A 36 4.69 -0.51 -0.36
N GLU A 37 5.05 -1.13 -1.49
CA GLU A 37 4.38 -0.93 -2.76
C GLU A 37 2.94 -1.47 -2.72
N TYR A 38 2.75 -2.66 -2.15
CA TYR A 38 1.42 -3.25 -1.97
C TYR A 38 0.49 -2.33 -1.17
N VAL A 39 0.97 -1.84 -0.02
CA VAL A 39 0.20 -0.95 0.86
C VAL A 39 -0.14 0.37 0.15
N ARG A 40 0.82 0.98 -0.58
CA ARG A 40 0.54 2.20 -1.35
C ARG A 40 -0.54 2.00 -2.41
N LYS A 41 -0.52 0.87 -3.13
CA LYS A 41 -1.55 0.56 -4.13
C LYS A 41 -2.93 0.43 -3.48
N ALA A 42 -3.02 -0.33 -2.38
CA ALA A 42 -4.27 -0.51 -1.66
C ALA A 42 -4.85 0.83 -1.15
N ILE A 43 -4.01 1.68 -0.55
CA ILE A 43 -4.42 3.01 -0.08
C ILE A 43 -4.90 3.87 -1.26
N LYS A 44 -4.18 3.86 -2.39
CA LYS A 44 -4.56 4.64 -3.56
C LYS A 44 -5.94 4.26 -4.09
N ILE A 45 -6.19 2.95 -4.26
CA ILE A 45 -7.50 2.43 -4.71
C ILE A 45 -8.59 2.89 -3.75
N LYS A 46 -8.39 2.70 -2.44
CA LYS A 46 -9.40 3.08 -1.46
C LYS A 46 -9.72 4.58 -1.46
N LEU A 47 -8.69 5.43 -1.59
CA LEU A 47 -8.86 6.88 -1.70
C LEU A 47 -9.55 7.32 -3.00
N GLU A 48 -9.44 6.54 -4.08
CA GLU A 48 -10.15 6.79 -5.34
C GLU A 48 -11.62 6.37 -5.19
N ASP A 49 -11.89 5.21 -4.59
CA ASP A 49 -13.26 4.74 -4.29
C ASP A 49 -14.01 5.74 -3.38
N ASP A 50 -13.37 6.20 -2.30
CA ASP A 50 -13.99 7.15 -1.36
C ASP A 50 -14.30 8.51 -2.01
N LYS A 51 -13.52 8.93 -3.02
CA LYS A 51 -13.83 10.14 -3.80
C LYS A 51 -15.04 9.95 -4.70
N ILE A 52 -15.22 8.77 -5.28
CA ILE A 52 -16.37 8.43 -6.13
C ILE A 52 -17.65 8.41 -5.29
N ASP A 53 -17.59 7.84 -4.08
CA ASP A 53 -18.73 7.82 -3.15
C ASP A 53 -19.14 9.24 -2.70
N SER A 54 -18.18 10.17 -2.60
CA SER A 54 -18.46 11.58 -2.29
C SER A 54 -19.00 12.40 -3.48
N ALA A 55 -18.71 11.99 -4.71
CA ALA A 55 -19.11 12.72 -5.92
C ALA A 55 -20.51 12.31 -6.42
N THR A 56 -21.09 11.26 -5.85
CA THR A 56 -22.40 10.70 -6.23
C THR A 56 -23.50 11.03 -5.20
N ASN A 57 -23.21 11.90 -4.22
CA ASN A 57 -24.19 12.43 -3.25
C ASN A 57 -24.30 13.96 -3.35
#